data_AF-V4RJB8-F1
#
_entry.id   AF-V4RJB8-F1
#
_cell.length_a   1.000
_cell.length_b   1.000
_cell.length_c   1.000
_cell.angle_alpha   90.00
_cell.angle_beta   90.00
_cell.angle_gamma   90.00
#
_symmetry.space_group_name_H-M   'P 1'
#
loop_
_entity.id
_entity.type
_entity.pdbx_description
1 polymer ?
#
loop_
_entity_poly.entity_id
_entity_poly.type
_entity_poly.pdbx_seq_one_letter_code
_entity_poly.pdbx_strand_id
1 'polypeptide(L)'
;MCAFALTGCHQPTAAEKAASAFTVDNLQQGDGADLTGCITRVGRAGVTGARIFIEDSLQGGANGYIRINGQLTRVTMVTGGADAVHSIRSFVDATKALSVVESYNIGEAAAGTTVRPVTGELIVTWKGGTQRIPIGGARNCIDAP
;
A
#
# COMPACT_ATOMS: atom_id res chain seq x y z
N MET A 1 52.36 3.77 11.82
CA MET A 1 52.14 2.47 12.49
C MET A 1 50.66 2.12 12.32
N CYS A 2 50.40 0.91 11.83
CA CYS A 2 49.10 0.46 11.31
C CYS A 2 48.03 0.28 12.39
N ALA A 3 46.76 0.48 11.99
CA ALA A 3 45.70 -0.45 12.34
C ALA A 3 44.70 -0.54 11.18
N PHE A 4 44.68 -1.70 10.53
CA PHE A 4 43.72 -2.11 9.52
C PHE A 4 42.34 -2.30 10.15
N ALA A 5 41.29 -1.73 9.55
CA ALA A 5 39.93 -2.24 9.65
C ALA A 5 39.23 -2.01 8.31
N LEU A 6 39.07 -3.09 7.54
CA LEU A 6 38.23 -3.16 6.36
C LEU A 6 36.76 -3.07 6.78
N THR A 7 36.24 -1.87 6.92
CA THR A 7 34.80 -1.62 6.88
C THR A 7 34.58 -0.60 5.78
N GLY A 8 34.26 -1.11 4.58
CA GLY A 8 33.78 -0.24 3.51
C GLY A 8 32.59 0.54 4.05
N CYS A 9 32.70 1.86 4.06
CA CYS A 9 31.58 2.74 4.34
C CYS A 9 30.52 2.45 3.27
N HIS A 10 29.51 1.63 3.59
CA HIS A 10 28.38 1.39 2.69
C HIS A 10 27.68 2.73 2.49
N GLN A 11 27.95 3.38 1.36
CA GLN A 11 27.21 4.57 0.97
C GLN A 11 25.84 4.07 0.48
N PRO A 12 24.74 4.45 1.15
CA PRO A 12 23.43 4.00 0.73
C PRO A 12 23.17 4.44 -0.70
N THR A 13 22.74 3.49 -1.53
CA THR A 13 22.33 3.67 -2.91
C THR A 13 21.23 4.73 -3.01
N ALA A 14 21.01 5.29 -4.19
CA ALA A 14 19.91 6.24 -4.41
C ALA A 14 18.54 5.65 -4.02
N ALA A 15 18.34 4.35 -4.25
CA ALA A 15 17.15 3.62 -3.83
C ALA A 15 17.06 3.48 -2.29
N GLU A 16 18.16 3.17 -1.61
CA GLU A 16 18.19 3.09 -0.14
C GLU A 16 18.00 4.46 0.52
N LYS A 17 18.57 5.54 -0.04
CA LYS A 17 18.33 6.93 0.39
C LYS A 17 16.89 7.37 0.14
N ALA A 18 16.30 6.99 -0.99
CA ALA A 18 14.91 7.28 -1.32
C ALA A 18 13.93 6.50 -0.41
N ALA A 19 14.24 5.25 -0.08
CA ALA A 19 13.47 4.46 0.87
C ALA A 19 13.61 4.97 2.32
N SER A 20 14.73 5.57 2.70
CA SER A 20 14.92 6.20 4.02
C SER A 20 14.39 7.65 4.11
N ALA A 21 13.78 8.19 3.05
CA ALA A 21 13.27 9.57 3.02
C ALA A 21 11.94 9.75 3.76
N PHE A 22 11.20 8.67 4.02
CA PHE A 22 9.92 8.69 4.73
C PHE A 22 9.57 7.33 5.33
N THR A 23 8.56 7.28 6.17
CA THR A 23 7.97 6.05 6.71
C THR A 23 6.56 5.87 6.17
N VAL A 24 6.21 4.62 5.85
CA VAL A 24 4.81 4.20 5.68
C VAL A 24 4.39 3.53 6.97
N ASP A 25 3.56 4.21 7.76
CA ASP A 25 3.21 3.75 9.10
C ASP A 25 1.97 2.85 9.08
N ASN A 26 1.79 2.08 10.15
CA ASN A 26 0.56 1.34 10.33
C ASN A 26 -0.60 2.32 10.52
N LEU A 27 -1.72 2.04 9.86
CA LEU A 27 -2.99 2.68 10.12
C LEU A 27 -3.43 2.42 11.57
N GLN A 28 -4.06 3.43 12.15
CA GLN A 28 -4.61 3.42 13.48
C GLN A 28 -6.07 2.97 13.45
N GLN A 29 -6.60 2.64 14.62
CA GLN A 29 -8.03 2.37 14.77
C GLN A 29 -8.84 3.61 14.37
N GLY A 30 -9.82 3.43 13.47
CA GLY A 30 -10.66 4.51 12.95
C GLY A 30 -10.18 5.11 11.62
N ASP A 31 -8.96 4.83 11.17
CA ASP A 31 -8.51 5.26 9.85
C ASP A 31 -9.36 4.58 8.75
N GLY A 32 -9.93 5.40 7.86
CA GLY A 32 -10.84 4.96 6.80
C GLY A 32 -12.20 4.47 7.31
N ALA A 33 -12.63 4.89 8.51
CA ALA A 33 -13.96 4.56 9.04
C ALA A 33 -15.11 5.22 8.26
N ASP A 34 -14.81 6.23 7.46
CA ASP A 34 -15.72 6.89 6.53
C ASP A 34 -15.90 6.12 5.21
N LEU A 35 -15.00 5.17 4.91
CA LEU A 35 -15.12 4.34 3.71
C LEU A 35 -16.29 3.37 3.85
N THR A 36 -17.06 3.22 2.77
CA THR A 36 -18.24 2.36 2.73
C THR A 36 -18.21 1.45 1.50
N GLY A 37 -19.06 0.41 1.50
CA GLY A 37 -19.14 -0.54 0.39
C GLY A 37 -18.00 -1.57 0.42
N CYS A 38 -17.40 -1.83 -0.75
CA CYS A 38 -16.27 -2.75 -0.84
C CYS A 38 -15.01 -2.08 -0.30
N ILE A 39 -14.32 -2.77 0.59
CA ILE A 39 -13.10 -2.30 1.24
C ILE A 39 -11.99 -3.32 1.00
N THR A 40 -10.86 -2.85 0.48
CA THR A 40 -9.59 -3.57 0.50
C THR A 40 -8.77 -3.10 1.69
N ARG A 41 -8.20 -4.04 2.45
CA ARG A 41 -7.32 -3.77 3.59
C ARG A 41 -6.05 -4.55 3.39
N VAL A 42 -4.92 -3.85 3.33
CA VAL A 42 -3.61 -4.48 3.15
C VAL A 42 -2.62 -4.04 4.21
N GLY A 43 -1.82 -5.00 4.66
CA GLY A 43 -0.70 -4.84 5.56
C GLY A 43 0.59 -5.28 4.88
N ARG A 44 1.70 -5.18 5.60
CA ARG A 44 2.97 -5.78 5.16
C ARG A 44 2.81 -7.30 5.10
N ALA A 45 3.34 -7.92 4.05
CA ALA A 45 3.31 -9.36 3.89
C ALA A 45 3.90 -10.07 5.13
N GLY A 46 3.24 -11.12 5.59
CA GLY A 46 3.64 -11.87 6.79
C GLY A 46 3.31 -11.20 8.14
N VAL A 47 2.74 -9.99 8.14
CA VAL A 47 2.33 -9.30 9.37
C VAL A 47 0.81 -9.33 9.51
N THR A 48 0.30 -9.95 10.57
CA THR A 48 -1.14 -10.06 10.83
C THR A 48 -1.66 -8.87 11.63
N GLY A 49 -2.85 -8.37 11.29
CA GLY A 49 -3.57 -7.34 12.05
C GLY A 49 -3.10 -5.90 11.81
N ALA A 50 -1.84 -5.68 11.41
CA ALA A 50 -1.34 -4.37 11.03
C ALA A 50 -1.68 -4.04 9.57
N ARG A 51 -2.28 -2.87 9.33
CA ARG A 51 -2.66 -2.38 8.00
C ARG A 51 -1.82 -1.16 7.67
N ILE A 52 -1.45 -0.98 6.42
CA ILE A 52 -0.74 0.21 5.94
C ILE A 52 -1.54 0.98 4.90
N PHE A 53 -2.51 0.33 4.27
CA PHE A 53 -3.40 0.94 3.30
C PHE A 53 -4.80 0.33 3.39
N ILE A 54 -5.80 1.19 3.22
CA ILE A 54 -7.22 0.84 3.16
C ILE A 54 -7.89 1.69 2.09
N GLU A 55 -8.76 1.11 1.27
CA GLU A 55 -9.46 1.84 0.21
C GLU A 55 -10.89 1.32 -0.01
N ASP A 56 -11.77 2.19 -0.52
CA ASP A 56 -13.07 1.77 -1.05
C ASP A 56 -12.91 1.31 -2.50
N SER A 57 -13.14 0.02 -2.79
CA SER A 57 -12.81 -0.62 -4.08
C SER A 57 -13.73 -0.23 -5.25
N LEU A 58 -14.16 1.03 -5.31
CA LEU A 58 -14.93 1.60 -6.41
C LEU A 58 -14.09 1.54 -7.70
N GLN A 59 -14.72 1.21 -8.83
CA GLN A 59 -14.04 1.10 -10.14
C GLN A 59 -13.69 2.47 -10.77
N GLY A 60 -13.98 3.56 -10.06
CA GLY A 60 -13.56 4.92 -10.42
C GLY A 60 -13.82 5.88 -9.25
N GLY A 61 -12.87 6.78 -8.98
CA GLY A 61 -13.00 7.76 -7.89
C GLY A 61 -12.87 7.19 -6.48
N ALA A 62 -12.33 5.98 -6.36
CA ALA A 62 -12.06 5.36 -5.08
C ALA A 62 -11.17 6.21 -4.18
N ASN A 63 -11.35 6.07 -2.87
CA ASN A 63 -10.60 6.77 -1.85
C ASN A 63 -9.81 5.77 -1.02
N GLY A 64 -8.54 6.08 -0.82
CA GLY A 64 -7.65 5.34 0.04
C GLY A 64 -7.12 6.18 1.19
N TYR A 65 -6.67 5.52 2.24
CA TYR A 65 -6.00 6.13 3.37
C TYR A 65 -4.66 5.44 3.65
N ILE A 66 -3.63 6.24 3.82
CA ILE A 66 -2.26 5.82 4.15
C ILE A 66 -1.65 6.77 5.16
N ARG A 67 -0.73 6.29 6.02
CA ARG A 67 0.06 7.15 6.89
C ARG A 67 1.47 7.31 6.38
N ILE A 68 1.88 8.57 6.17
CA ILE A 68 3.24 8.93 5.81
C ILE A 68 3.83 9.78 6.93
N ASN A 69 4.94 9.34 7.53
CA ASN A 69 5.56 10.01 8.68
C ASN A 69 4.55 10.31 9.81
N GLY A 70 3.69 9.33 10.12
CA GLY A 70 2.64 9.41 11.14
C GLY A 70 1.39 10.18 10.71
N GLN A 71 1.41 10.91 9.60
CA GLN A 71 0.28 11.72 9.13
C GLN A 71 -0.65 10.91 8.25
N LEU A 72 -1.93 10.81 8.64
CA LEU A 72 -2.98 10.23 7.82
C LEU A 72 -3.22 11.11 6.58
N THR A 73 -3.12 10.51 5.40
CA THR A 73 -3.37 11.16 4.12
C THR A 73 -4.44 10.39 3.39
N ARG A 74 -5.46 11.12 2.91
CA ARG A 74 -6.45 10.59 1.97
C ARG A 74 -5.88 10.71 0.56
N VAL A 75 -5.99 9.64 -0.22
CA VAL A 75 -5.60 9.61 -1.63
C VAL A 75 -6.81 9.23 -2.46
N THR A 76 -6.89 9.76 -3.68
CA THR A 76 -8.00 9.46 -4.60
C THR A 76 -7.46 8.75 -5.83
N MET A 77 -8.19 7.72 -6.26
CA MET A 77 -7.88 6.93 -7.44
C MET A 77 -7.95 7.80 -8.69
N VAL A 78 -6.88 7.77 -9.48
CA VAL A 78 -6.80 8.46 -10.78
C VAL A 78 -6.87 7.48 -11.93
N THR A 79 -6.36 6.27 -11.74
CA THR A 79 -6.41 5.19 -12.73
C THR A 79 -6.52 3.86 -12.02
N GLY A 80 -7.08 2.88 -12.71
CA GLY A 80 -6.94 1.49 -12.32
C GLY A 80 -7.94 0.60 -13.02
N GLY A 81 -7.76 -0.69 -12.79
CA GLY A 81 -8.59 -1.74 -13.32
C GLY A 81 -8.37 -3.01 -12.52
N ALA A 82 -9.41 -3.82 -12.46
CA ALA A 82 -9.35 -5.14 -11.88
C ALA A 82 -9.98 -6.15 -12.85
N ASP A 83 -9.41 -7.34 -12.87
CA ASP A 83 -10.04 -8.54 -13.42
C ASP A 83 -10.30 -9.53 -12.28
N ALA A 84 -10.74 -10.75 -12.62
CA ALA A 84 -11.11 -11.76 -11.63
C ALA A 84 -9.96 -12.20 -10.70
N VAL A 85 -8.70 -12.02 -11.11
CA VAL A 85 -7.51 -12.56 -10.43
C VAL A 85 -6.44 -11.50 -10.13
N HIS A 86 -6.52 -10.32 -10.73
CA HIS A 86 -5.53 -9.27 -10.60
C HIS A 86 -6.16 -7.88 -10.53
N SER A 87 -5.53 -6.96 -9.78
CA SER A 87 -5.95 -5.57 -9.66
C SER A 87 -4.72 -4.66 -9.66
N ILE A 88 -4.77 -3.59 -10.45
CA ILE A 88 -3.79 -2.51 -10.41
C ILE A 88 -4.53 -1.19 -10.30
N ARG A 89 -4.27 -0.43 -9.25
CA ARG A 89 -4.94 0.84 -8.97
C ARG A 89 -3.92 1.88 -8.52
N SER A 90 -4.04 3.10 -9.04
CA SER A 90 -3.17 4.22 -8.72
C SER A 90 -3.97 5.32 -8.06
N PHE A 91 -3.51 5.74 -6.89
CA PHE A 91 -4.09 6.79 -6.08
C PHE A 91 -3.09 7.93 -5.92
N VAL A 92 -3.59 9.15 -5.78
CA VAL A 92 -2.75 10.33 -5.57
C VAL A 92 -3.35 11.27 -4.54
N ASP A 93 -2.45 12.00 -3.87
CA ASP A 93 -2.73 13.32 -3.31
C ASP A 93 -1.69 14.28 -3.91
N ALA A 94 -2.11 15.02 -4.93
CA ALA A 94 -1.24 15.96 -5.63
C ALA A 94 -0.75 17.10 -4.72
N THR A 95 -1.56 17.51 -3.73
CA THR A 95 -1.19 18.59 -2.80
C THR A 95 -0.05 18.18 -1.86
N LYS A 96 0.10 16.88 -1.62
CA LYS A 96 1.16 16.29 -0.80
C LYS A 96 2.29 15.67 -1.62
N ALA A 97 2.22 15.75 -2.95
CA ALA A 97 3.11 15.05 -3.87
C ALA A 97 3.25 13.55 -3.51
N LEU A 98 2.11 12.92 -3.22
CA LEU A 98 1.98 11.52 -2.85
C LEU A 98 1.30 10.73 -3.97
N SER A 99 1.89 9.60 -4.32
CA SER A 99 1.28 8.58 -5.18
C SER A 99 1.40 7.22 -4.51
N VAL A 100 0.33 6.43 -4.61
CA VAL A 100 0.24 5.06 -4.11
C VAL A 100 -0.26 4.20 -5.26
N VAL A 101 0.54 3.23 -5.68
CA VAL A 101 0.11 2.21 -6.64
C VAL A 101 -0.01 0.89 -5.90
N GLU A 102 -1.21 0.32 -5.90
CA GLU A 102 -1.42 -1.05 -5.46
C GLU A 102 -1.48 -1.98 -6.68
N SER A 103 -0.74 -3.08 -6.62
CA SER A 103 -0.81 -4.15 -7.60
C SER A 103 -0.84 -5.47 -6.84
N TYR A 104 -1.95 -6.20 -6.95
CA TYR A 104 -2.12 -7.44 -6.21
C TYR A 104 -2.90 -8.49 -6.99
N ASN A 105 -2.60 -9.74 -6.67
CA ASN A 105 -3.39 -10.89 -7.06
C ASN A 105 -4.52 -11.11 -6.05
N ILE A 106 -5.66 -11.57 -6.56
CA ILE A 106 -6.86 -11.85 -5.80
C ILE A 106 -7.03 -13.36 -5.73
N GLY A 107 -6.97 -13.91 -4.51
CA GLY A 107 -7.19 -15.33 -4.30
C GLY A 107 -8.67 -15.69 -4.22
N GLU A 108 -8.93 -16.99 -4.17
CA GLU A 108 -10.28 -17.52 -3.99
C GLU A 108 -10.82 -17.21 -2.60
N ALA A 109 -12.12 -16.91 -2.53
CA ALA A 109 -12.80 -16.78 -1.26
C ALA A 109 -12.85 -18.14 -0.55
N ALA A 110 -12.72 -18.15 0.78
CA ALA A 110 -13.00 -19.35 1.55
C ALA A 110 -14.49 -19.71 1.44
N ALA A 111 -14.81 -21.00 1.51
CA ALA A 111 -16.17 -21.51 1.41
C ALA A 111 -17.11 -20.79 2.41
N GLY A 112 -18.22 -20.28 1.91
CA GLY A 112 -19.21 -19.53 2.72
C GLY A 112 -18.84 -18.08 3.03
N THR A 113 -17.77 -17.54 2.41
CA THR A 113 -17.35 -16.15 2.61
C THR A 113 -17.33 -15.39 1.28
N THR A 114 -17.48 -14.06 1.35
CA THR A 114 -17.24 -13.14 0.21
C THR A 114 -15.89 -12.43 0.31
N VAL A 115 -15.08 -12.78 1.31
CA VAL A 115 -13.79 -12.15 1.58
C VAL A 115 -12.71 -12.89 0.79
N ARG A 116 -12.03 -12.16 -0.09
CA ARG A 116 -10.97 -12.70 -0.94
C ARG A 116 -9.62 -12.24 -0.41
N PRO A 117 -8.65 -13.16 -0.20
CA PRO A 117 -7.31 -12.77 0.18
C PRO A 117 -6.62 -12.05 -0.98
N VAL A 118 -5.76 -11.09 -0.65
CA VAL A 118 -4.94 -10.39 -1.66
C VAL A 118 -3.47 -10.45 -1.28
N THR A 119 -2.61 -10.55 -2.29
CA THR A 119 -1.15 -10.53 -2.12
C THR A 119 -0.50 -9.79 -3.27
N GLY A 120 0.53 -9.01 -3.01
CA GLY A 120 1.15 -8.21 -4.05
C GLY A 120 2.15 -7.19 -3.53
N GLU A 121 2.17 -6.02 -4.15
CA GLU A 121 3.04 -4.91 -3.81
C GLU A 121 2.26 -3.59 -3.70
N LEU A 122 2.66 -2.77 -2.74
CA LEU A 122 2.32 -1.35 -2.66
C LEU A 122 3.56 -0.53 -3.02
N ILE A 123 3.45 0.30 -4.06
CA ILE A 123 4.50 1.23 -4.48
C ILE A 123 4.08 2.61 -4.01
N VAL A 124 4.77 3.15 -3.01
CA VAL A 124 4.49 4.46 -2.44
C VAL A 124 5.57 5.42 -2.87
N THR A 125 5.19 6.53 -3.52
CA THR A 125 6.10 7.60 -3.88
C THR A 125 5.68 8.89 -3.19
N TRP A 126 6.57 9.48 -2.40
CA TRP A 126 6.31 10.72 -1.68
C TRP A 126 7.48 11.68 -1.83
N LYS A 127 7.20 12.89 -2.33
CA LYS A 127 8.20 13.96 -2.53
C LYS A 127 9.48 13.49 -3.23
N GLY A 128 9.34 12.58 -4.20
CA GLY A 128 10.44 12.05 -5.00
C GLY A 128 11.15 10.81 -4.42
N GLY A 129 10.86 10.40 -3.18
CA GLY A 129 11.29 9.11 -2.64
C GLY A 129 10.28 8.01 -2.98
N THR A 130 10.74 6.79 -3.25
CA THR A 130 9.86 5.64 -3.54
C THR A 130 10.18 4.46 -2.63
N GLN A 131 9.14 3.84 -2.06
CA GLN A 131 9.20 2.57 -1.34
C GLN A 131 8.35 1.53 -2.05
N ARG A 132 8.86 0.29 -2.09
CA ARG A 132 8.15 -0.90 -2.56
C ARG A 132 7.93 -1.81 -1.36
N ILE A 133 6.67 -2.13 -1.09
CA ILE A 133 6.28 -2.86 0.11
C ILE A 133 5.51 -4.10 -0.32
N PRO A 134 6.04 -5.31 -0.10
CA PRO A 134 5.26 -6.53 -0.25
C PRO A 134 4.07 -6.50 0.69
N ILE A 135 2.88 -6.76 0.17
CA ILE A 135 1.63 -6.68 0.90
C ILE A 135 0.86 -8.00 0.93
N GLY A 136 0.10 -8.17 2.01
CA GLY A 136 -0.92 -9.19 2.16
C GLY A 136 -2.14 -8.60 2.85
N GLY A 137 -3.31 -9.14 2.54
CA GLY A 137 -4.55 -8.60 3.09
C GLY A 137 -5.79 -9.30 2.57
N ALA A 138 -6.90 -8.58 2.59
CA ALA A 138 -8.14 -9.07 2.02
C ALA A 138 -9.03 -7.93 1.54
N ARG A 139 -9.94 -8.27 0.62
CA ARG A 139 -11.05 -7.43 0.20
C ARG A 139 -12.38 -8.12 0.47
N ASN A 140 -13.41 -7.37 0.82
CA ASN A 140 -14.71 -7.92 1.26
C ASN A 140 -15.80 -7.90 0.17
N CYS A 141 -15.42 -7.85 -1.11
CA CYS A 141 -16.37 -7.94 -2.22
C CYS A 141 -15.91 -8.90 -3.32
N ILE A 142 -16.90 -9.32 -4.10
CA ILE A 142 -16.76 -9.99 -5.38
C ILE A 142 -16.80 -8.87 -6.42
N ASP A 143 -15.85 -8.83 -7.35
CA ASP A 143 -15.93 -7.89 -8.48
C ASP A 143 -17.26 -8.16 -9.19
N ALA A 144 -18.10 -7.12 -9.30
CA ALA A 144 -19.29 -7.23 -10.15
C ALA A 144 -18.81 -7.45 -11.59
N PRO A 145 -19.39 -8.42 -12.32
CA PRO A 145 -19.02 -8.69 -13.71
C PRO A 145 -19.24 -7.48 -14.62
#